data_AF-A0A382VKI4-F1
#
_entry.id   AF-A0A382VKI4-F1
#
_cell.length_a   1.000
_cell.length_b   1.000
_cell.length_c   1.000
_cell.angle_alpha   90.00
_cell.angle_beta   90.00
_cell.angle_gamma   90.00
#
_symmetry.space_group_name_H-M   'P 1'
#
loop_
_entity.id
_entity.type
_entity.pdbx_description
1 polymer ?
#
loop_
_entity_poly.entity_id
_entity_poly.type
_entity_poly.pdbx_seq_one_letter_code
_entity_poly.pdbx_strand_id
1 'polypeptide(L)'
;YKLKINNLYTKLKRNGVNLKKEKIEELIKIIKGRLLLLNNFEEDRIFNVSSDTKSRSFMPTTFLSNKNIKRRFIYYSDKFDEYLSCDIYGNDCKNILLNTKEKIKSLAQELKDTNNNNLIFVGKKRKKPANEGWFSHFTFQEKFSKNKIKKETFSKNSNLITYGNVDFKINFLSKTVTINKNDQYGRIVFTGGTIDSWKIVFKNNYSYSESDNFHKKVDENGYTGCLSFFDIKIVNTSIESFNSDCEDAVNFVRSSGTIRALLIRNSLYDGLDADFSSLKFDLI
;
A
#
# COMPACT_ATOMS: atom_id res chain seq x y z
N TYR A 1 13.20 -38.06 -12.00
CA TYR A 1 11.80 -38.20 -11.54
C TYR A 1 10.85 -38.10 -12.72
N LYS A 2 9.96 -39.08 -12.93
CA LYS A 2 8.98 -39.06 -14.05
C LYS A 2 7.63 -38.55 -13.51
N LEU A 3 7.14 -37.42 -14.03
CA LEU A 3 5.84 -36.85 -13.65
C LEU A 3 4.72 -37.85 -14.00
N LYS A 4 3.97 -38.31 -12.98
CA LYS A 4 2.79 -39.15 -13.17
C LYS A 4 1.56 -38.26 -13.38
N ILE A 5 1.07 -38.17 -14.63
CA ILE A 5 -0.06 -37.31 -15.02
C ILE A 5 -1.31 -37.59 -14.17
N ASN A 6 -1.61 -38.86 -13.89
CA ASN A 6 -2.75 -39.24 -13.05
C ASN A 6 -2.65 -38.64 -11.64
N ASN A 7 -1.46 -38.67 -11.02
CA ASN A 7 -1.27 -38.10 -9.69
C ASN A 7 -1.41 -36.58 -9.71
N LEU A 8 -0.92 -35.92 -10.76
CA LEU A 8 -1.08 -34.48 -10.94
C LEU A 8 -2.54 -34.11 -11.16
N TYR A 9 -3.26 -34.84 -12.01
CA TYR A 9 -4.69 -34.63 -12.26
C TYR A 9 -5.49 -34.71 -10.95
N THR A 10 -5.30 -35.78 -10.17
CA THR A 10 -6.00 -35.95 -8.89
C THR A 10 -5.65 -34.83 -7.91
N LYS A 11 -4.38 -34.39 -7.87
CA LYS A 11 -3.94 -33.29 -7.00
C LYS A 11 -4.52 -31.95 -7.44
N LEU A 12 -4.56 -31.67 -8.74
CA LEU A 12 -5.15 -30.46 -9.30
C LEU A 12 -6.66 -30.39 -9.03
N LYS A 13 -7.38 -31.50 -9.26
CA LYS A 13 -8.80 -31.61 -8.96
C LYS A 13 -9.09 -31.41 -7.47
N ARG A 14 -8.28 -32.03 -6.60
CA ARG A 14 -8.37 -31.84 -5.14
C ARG A 14 -8.13 -30.39 -4.73
N ASN A 15 -7.30 -29.66 -5.48
CA ASN A 15 -6.98 -28.26 -5.23
C ASN A 15 -7.92 -27.28 -5.97
N GLY A 16 -9.06 -27.75 -6.49
CA GLY A 16 -10.08 -26.89 -7.11
C GLY A 16 -9.81 -26.53 -8.58
N VAL A 17 -8.78 -27.11 -9.21
CA VAL A 17 -8.51 -26.91 -10.65
C VAL A 17 -9.30 -27.94 -11.45
N ASN A 18 -10.46 -27.51 -11.97
CA ASN A 18 -11.40 -28.38 -12.66
C ASN A 18 -11.14 -28.45 -14.18
N LEU A 19 -9.95 -28.93 -14.55
CA LEU A 19 -9.56 -29.14 -15.95
C LEU A 19 -9.78 -30.58 -16.37
N LYS A 20 -10.11 -30.78 -17.66
CA LYS A 20 -10.10 -32.12 -18.27
C LYS A 20 -8.68 -32.68 -18.30
N LYS A 21 -8.54 -34.00 -18.18
CA LYS A 21 -7.23 -34.66 -18.11
C LYS A 21 -6.41 -34.42 -19.38
N GLU A 22 -7.07 -34.44 -20.53
CA GLU A 22 -6.50 -34.18 -21.85
C GLU A 22 -5.90 -32.75 -21.91
N LYS A 23 -6.57 -31.78 -21.27
CA LYS A 23 -6.06 -30.40 -21.21
C LYS A 23 -4.81 -30.28 -20.33
N ILE A 24 -4.74 -31.05 -19.25
CA ILE A 24 -3.55 -31.12 -18.39
C ILE A 24 -2.37 -31.73 -19.16
N GLU A 25 -2.61 -32.75 -19.98
CA GLU A 25 -1.59 -33.36 -20.83
C GLU A 25 -1.04 -32.36 -21.87
N GLU A 26 -1.92 -31.60 -22.51
CA GLU A 26 -1.55 -30.54 -23.44
C GLU A 26 -0.70 -29.45 -22.75
N LEU A 27 -1.12 -28.99 -21.57
CA LEU A 27 -0.37 -27.99 -20.79
C LEU A 27 1.00 -28.49 -20.36
N ILE A 28 1.11 -29.76 -19.94
CA ILE A 28 2.40 -30.37 -19.60
C ILE A 28 3.31 -30.40 -20.84
N LYS A 29 2.77 -30.67 -22.03
CA LYS A 29 3.54 -30.64 -23.28
C LYS A 29 4.08 -29.24 -23.55
N ILE A 30 3.26 -28.21 -23.37
CA ILE A 30 3.67 -26.80 -23.53
C ILE A 30 4.77 -26.43 -22.51
N ILE A 31 4.56 -26.76 -21.23
CA ILE A 31 5.53 -26.47 -20.16
C ILE A 31 6.86 -27.16 -20.45
N LYS A 32 6.85 -28.44 -20.83
CA LYS A 32 8.07 -29.16 -21.20
C LYS A 32 8.77 -28.52 -22.40
N GLY A 33 8.02 -28.13 -23.42
CA GLY A 33 8.57 -27.41 -24.57
C GLY A 33 9.26 -26.10 -24.17
N ARG A 34 8.61 -25.30 -23.31
CA ARG A 34 9.19 -24.06 -22.78
C ARG A 34 10.42 -24.30 -21.90
N LEU A 35 10.40 -25.33 -21.05
CA LEU A 35 11.56 -25.68 -20.23
C LEU A 35 12.75 -26.14 -21.07
N LEU A 36 12.51 -26.86 -22.18
CA LEU A 36 13.57 -27.20 -23.14
C LEU A 36 14.14 -25.95 -23.82
N LEU A 37 13.27 -25.01 -24.21
CA LEU A 37 13.72 -23.71 -24.75
C LEU A 37 14.54 -22.93 -23.73
N LEU A 38 14.14 -22.92 -22.46
CA LEU A 38 14.86 -22.25 -21.37
C LEU A 38 16.19 -22.93 -21.04
N ASN A 39 16.24 -24.27 -21.05
CA ASN A 39 17.46 -25.03 -20.80
C ASN A 39 18.52 -24.80 -21.89
N ASN A 40 18.07 -24.52 -23.11
CA ASN A 40 18.94 -24.24 -24.26
C ASN A 40 19.00 -22.73 -24.54
N PHE A 41 18.60 -21.89 -23.59
CA PHE A 41 18.64 -20.45 -23.76
C PHE A 41 20.07 -19.96 -23.57
N GLU A 42 20.59 -19.26 -24.56
CA GLU A 42 21.94 -18.73 -24.52
C GLU A 42 22.04 -17.64 -23.42
N GLU A 43 23.01 -17.80 -22.50
CA GLU A 43 23.19 -16.90 -21.36
C GLU A 43 23.47 -15.45 -21.76
N ASP A 44 24.07 -15.23 -22.93
CA ASP A 44 24.36 -13.92 -23.50
C ASP A 44 23.11 -13.13 -23.90
N ARG A 45 21.95 -13.80 -24.02
CA ARG A 45 20.64 -13.16 -24.23
C ARG A 45 19.93 -12.79 -22.93
N ILE A 46 20.49 -13.13 -21.77
CA ILE A 46 19.98 -12.71 -20.46
C ILE A 46 20.55 -11.32 -20.16
N PHE A 47 19.70 -10.29 -20.26
CA PHE A 47 20.10 -8.95 -19.86
C PHE A 47 20.33 -8.89 -18.35
N ASN A 48 21.58 -8.67 -17.95
CA ASN A 48 21.88 -8.27 -16.58
C ASN A 48 21.31 -6.86 -16.34
N VAL A 49 20.17 -6.80 -15.66
CA VAL A 49 19.58 -5.53 -15.21
C VAL A 49 20.38 -5.06 -14.00
N SER A 50 21.31 -4.14 -14.21
CA SER A 50 21.92 -3.38 -13.13
C SER A 50 20.97 -2.27 -12.69
N SER A 51 20.57 -2.23 -11.42
CA SER A 51 19.88 -1.07 -10.88
C SER A 51 20.87 0.10 -10.78
N ASP A 52 20.53 1.23 -11.40
CA ASP A 52 21.36 2.43 -11.34
C ASP A 52 21.25 3.09 -9.95
N THR A 53 22.07 2.60 -9.03
CA THR A 53 22.24 3.16 -7.68
C THR A 53 23.08 4.44 -7.67
N LYS A 54 23.71 4.81 -8.80
CA LYS A 54 24.59 5.97 -8.94
C LYS A 54 23.91 7.18 -9.60
N SER A 55 22.73 6.98 -10.18
CA SER A 55 21.91 8.05 -10.78
C SER A 55 21.73 9.19 -9.77
N ARG A 56 21.99 10.40 -10.24
CA ARG A 56 21.82 11.61 -9.45
C ARG A 56 20.49 12.26 -9.84
N SER A 57 19.85 12.95 -8.91
CA SER A 57 18.58 13.67 -9.19
C SER A 57 18.77 14.96 -10.01
N PHE A 58 19.91 15.13 -10.65
CA PHE A 58 20.28 16.30 -11.43
C PHE A 58 21.00 15.87 -12.72
N MET A 59 20.97 16.74 -13.72
CA MET A 59 21.49 16.41 -15.05
C MET A 59 23.02 16.27 -15.04
N PRO A 60 23.58 15.33 -15.81
CA PRO A 60 25.03 15.23 -15.96
C PRO A 60 25.57 16.48 -16.66
N THR A 61 26.80 16.88 -16.31
CA THR A 61 27.48 18.02 -16.93
C THR A 61 27.78 17.80 -18.41
N THR A 62 27.69 16.57 -18.91
CA THR A 62 27.78 16.28 -20.35
C THR A 62 26.56 16.75 -21.15
N PHE A 63 25.44 17.06 -20.48
CA PHE A 63 24.26 17.68 -21.07
C PHE A 63 24.48 19.20 -21.26
N LEU A 64 25.48 19.57 -22.07
CA LEU A 64 25.97 20.95 -22.26
C LEU A 64 25.37 21.68 -23.48
N SER A 65 24.35 21.12 -24.13
CA SER A 65 23.89 21.65 -25.43
C SER A 65 23.02 22.91 -25.35
N ASN A 66 22.57 23.36 -24.18
CA ASN A 66 21.78 24.60 -24.10
C ASN A 66 21.99 25.36 -22.77
N LYS A 67 22.84 26.40 -22.82
CA LYS A 67 23.13 27.27 -21.66
C LYS A 67 21.95 28.16 -21.20
N ASN A 68 20.82 28.14 -21.93
CA ASN A 68 19.67 29.04 -21.71
C ASN A 68 18.43 28.33 -21.14
N ILE A 69 18.60 27.26 -20.36
CA ILE A 69 17.47 26.58 -19.73
C ILE A 69 16.98 27.40 -18.54
N LYS A 70 15.82 28.05 -18.69
CA LYS A 70 15.13 28.79 -17.62
C LYS A 70 14.41 27.84 -16.65
N ARG A 71 15.16 26.95 -16.00
CA ARG A 71 14.64 25.98 -15.04
C ARG A 71 15.60 25.81 -13.87
N ARG A 72 15.02 25.57 -12.70
CA ARG A 72 15.76 25.22 -11.48
C ARG A 72 15.04 24.07 -10.77
N PHE A 73 15.80 23.22 -10.10
CA PHE A 73 15.28 22.12 -9.31
C PHE A 73 15.11 22.54 -7.85
N ILE A 74 13.93 22.30 -7.31
CA ILE A 74 13.64 22.48 -5.89
C ILE A 74 13.63 21.13 -5.18
N TYR A 75 14.46 21.02 -4.15
CA TYR A 75 14.54 19.90 -3.21
C TYR A 75 13.98 20.32 -1.85
N TYR A 76 13.32 19.40 -1.14
CA TYR A 76 12.77 19.71 0.18
C TYR A 76 13.80 19.47 1.30
N SER A 77 13.75 20.27 2.37
CA SER A 77 14.54 20.07 3.60
C SER A 77 13.99 18.94 4.46
N ASP A 78 14.69 18.55 5.51
CA ASP A 78 14.18 17.57 6.48
C ASP A 78 12.90 18.02 7.20
N LYS A 79 12.63 19.33 7.27
CA LYS A 79 11.51 19.93 8.01
C LYS A 79 10.38 20.46 7.11
N PHE A 80 10.52 20.39 5.78
CA PHE A 80 9.52 20.81 4.77
C PHE A 80 9.05 22.29 4.87
N ASP A 81 9.81 23.08 5.62
CA ASP A 81 9.70 24.52 5.84
C ASP A 81 10.63 25.29 4.89
N GLU A 82 11.80 24.72 4.64
CA GLU A 82 12.86 25.23 3.78
C GLU A 82 13.03 24.35 2.54
N TYR A 83 13.42 24.98 1.43
CA TYR A 83 13.70 24.28 0.19
C TYR A 83 15.04 24.72 -0.39
N LEU A 84 15.70 23.82 -1.11
CA LEU A 84 16.95 24.10 -1.79
C LEU A 84 16.69 24.20 -3.30
N SER A 85 16.87 25.38 -3.87
CA SER A 85 16.74 25.66 -5.30
C SER A 85 18.11 25.63 -5.96
N CYS A 86 18.38 24.65 -6.79
CA CYS A 86 19.61 24.51 -7.57
C CYS A 86 19.34 24.69 -9.06
N ASP A 87 20.37 24.98 -9.85
CA ASP A 87 20.26 24.80 -11.30
C ASP A 87 20.00 23.32 -11.66
N ILE A 88 19.72 23.05 -12.94
CA ILE A 88 19.43 21.70 -13.45
C ILE A 88 20.61 20.72 -13.31
N TYR A 89 21.82 21.23 -13.12
CA TYR A 89 23.05 20.44 -12.92
C TYR A 89 23.34 20.23 -11.43
N GLY A 90 22.47 20.72 -10.56
CA GLY A 90 22.60 20.61 -9.12
C GLY A 90 23.67 21.51 -8.50
N ASN A 91 24.07 22.58 -9.19
CA ASN A 91 24.93 23.66 -8.71
C ASN A 91 24.12 24.94 -8.42
N ASP A 92 24.80 26.06 -8.09
CA ASP A 92 24.20 27.36 -7.74
C ASP A 92 23.01 27.21 -6.77
N CYS A 93 23.15 26.37 -5.74
CA CYS A 93 22.04 26.06 -4.85
C CYS A 93 21.80 27.19 -3.84
N LYS A 94 20.54 27.61 -3.69
CA LYS A 94 20.11 28.66 -2.77
C LYS A 94 18.94 28.17 -1.93
N ASN A 95 18.97 28.45 -0.64
CA ASN A 95 17.82 28.19 0.22
C ASN A 95 16.69 29.18 -0.13
N ILE A 96 15.48 28.66 -0.22
CA ILE A 96 14.26 29.42 -0.43
C ILE A 96 13.21 29.00 0.58
N LEU A 97 12.37 29.95 0.97
CA LEU A 97 11.17 29.72 1.77
C LEU A 97 9.98 29.83 0.83
N LEU A 98 9.05 28.88 0.92
CA LEU A 98 7.81 28.90 0.15
C LEU A 98 6.65 29.06 1.11
N ASN A 99 5.83 30.10 0.91
CA ASN A 99 4.55 30.21 1.60
C ASN A 99 3.54 29.17 1.06
N THR A 100 2.39 29.01 1.71
CA THR A 100 1.38 28.00 1.34
C THR A 100 0.97 28.06 -0.14
N LYS A 101 0.76 29.27 -0.69
CA LYS A 101 0.37 29.46 -2.10
C LYS A 101 1.50 29.04 -3.04
N GLU A 102 2.75 29.37 -2.70
CA GLU A 102 3.92 28.99 -3.47
C GLU A 102 4.20 27.49 -3.41
N LYS A 103 3.96 26.84 -2.26
CA LYS A 103 4.04 25.38 -2.14
C LYS A 103 3.04 24.70 -3.08
N ILE A 104 1.79 25.15 -3.11
CA ILE A 104 0.75 24.64 -4.03
C ILE A 104 1.20 24.80 -5.47
N LYS A 105 1.66 26.00 -5.86
CA LYS A 105 2.19 26.24 -7.21
C LYS A 105 3.40 25.39 -7.54
N SER A 106 4.29 25.15 -6.57
CA SER A 106 5.46 24.30 -6.76
C SER A 106 5.07 22.84 -7.02
N LEU A 107 4.06 22.33 -6.29
CA LEU A 107 3.53 20.97 -6.50
C LEU A 107 2.81 20.86 -7.84
N ALA A 108 2.12 21.91 -8.27
CA ALA A 108 1.51 22.01 -9.60
C ALA A 108 2.52 22.29 -10.73
N GLN A 109 3.81 22.46 -10.42
CA GLN A 109 4.87 22.83 -11.38
C GLN A 109 4.65 24.18 -12.09
N GLU A 110 3.94 25.10 -11.44
CA GLU A 110 3.61 26.44 -11.94
C GLU A 110 4.45 27.56 -11.30
N LEU A 111 5.28 27.22 -10.31
CA LEU A 111 6.08 28.20 -9.57
C LEU A 111 7.24 28.69 -10.43
N LYS A 112 7.49 30.00 -10.40
CA LYS A 112 8.64 30.64 -11.05
C LYS A 112 9.40 31.52 -10.06
N ASP A 113 10.71 31.64 -10.24
CA ASP A 113 11.53 32.59 -9.48
C ASP A 113 11.48 34.02 -10.06
N THR A 114 12.15 34.96 -9.38
CA THR A 114 12.26 36.36 -9.79
C THR A 114 12.95 36.55 -11.14
N ASN A 115 13.73 35.58 -11.60
CA ASN A 115 14.40 35.58 -12.90
C ASN A 115 13.55 34.88 -13.99
N ASN A 116 12.29 34.55 -13.69
CA ASN A 116 11.35 33.84 -14.56
C ASN A 116 11.85 32.43 -14.94
N ASN A 117 12.64 31.78 -14.08
CA ASN A 117 12.94 30.36 -14.20
C ASN A 117 11.77 29.54 -13.65
N ASN A 118 11.39 28.48 -14.37
CA ASN A 118 10.42 27.52 -13.85
C ASN A 118 11.08 26.69 -12.75
N LEU A 119 10.40 26.58 -11.62
CA LEU A 119 10.89 25.83 -10.49
C LEU A 119 10.24 24.44 -10.50
N ILE A 120 11.06 23.42 -10.73
CA ILE A 120 10.60 22.05 -10.82
C ILE A 120 10.77 21.38 -9.46
N PHE A 121 9.66 20.99 -8.84
CA PHE A 121 9.70 20.26 -7.57
C PHE A 121 10.10 18.81 -7.84
N VAL A 122 11.27 18.41 -7.32
CA VAL A 122 11.82 17.06 -7.53
C VAL A 122 11.18 16.03 -6.60
N GLY A 123 10.61 16.47 -5.47
CA GLY A 123 10.08 15.55 -4.46
C GLY A 123 11.15 14.68 -3.82
N LYS A 124 12.40 15.15 -3.73
CA LYS A 124 13.53 14.42 -3.14
C LYS A 124 14.41 15.35 -2.29
N LYS A 125 15.09 14.81 -1.28
CA LYS A 125 16.20 15.43 -0.54
C LYS A 125 17.48 15.39 -1.39
N ARG A 126 18.13 16.53 -1.57
CA ARG A 126 19.27 16.71 -2.50
C ARG A 126 20.46 15.77 -2.26
N LYS A 127 20.79 15.51 -0.99
CA LYS A 127 22.00 14.76 -0.58
C LYS A 127 21.73 13.27 -0.35
N LYS A 128 20.55 12.77 -0.71
CA LYS A 128 20.19 11.36 -0.49
C LYS A 128 20.46 10.50 -1.74
N PRO A 129 20.88 9.22 -1.57
CA PRO A 129 21.03 8.26 -2.66
C PRO A 129 19.81 8.14 -3.57
N ALA A 130 19.95 7.61 -4.79
CA ALA A 130 18.89 7.49 -5.79
C ALA A 130 17.61 6.82 -5.26
N ASN A 131 17.76 5.82 -4.40
CA ASN A 131 16.68 5.05 -3.76
C ASN A 131 16.19 5.63 -2.42
N GLU A 132 16.74 6.74 -1.95
CA GLU A 132 16.41 7.34 -0.64
C GLU A 132 15.97 8.80 -0.74
N GLY A 133 15.39 9.32 0.35
CA GLY A 133 15.09 10.74 0.47
C GLY A 133 13.98 11.23 -0.45
N TRP A 134 13.17 10.34 -1.02
CA TRP A 134 11.95 10.71 -1.72
C TRP A 134 10.92 11.22 -0.71
N PHE A 135 10.16 12.24 -1.13
CA PHE A 135 9.08 12.78 -0.34
C PHE A 135 8.07 11.67 -0.15
N SER A 136 7.93 11.28 1.11
CA SER A 136 6.97 10.30 1.56
C SER A 136 6.00 11.05 2.45
N HIS A 137 4.72 11.02 2.10
CA HIS A 137 3.65 11.59 2.92
C HIS A 137 3.69 11.03 4.36
N PHE A 138 4.26 9.84 4.53
CA PHE A 138 4.48 9.14 5.80
C PHE A 138 5.59 9.76 6.69
N THR A 139 6.26 10.85 6.28
CA THR A 139 7.25 11.55 7.13
C THR A 139 6.66 12.46 8.19
N PHE A 140 5.33 12.60 8.26
CA PHE A 140 4.67 12.99 9.50
C PHE A 140 4.74 11.81 10.48
N GLN A 141 5.92 11.60 11.07
CA GLN A 141 6.03 11.01 12.40
C GLN A 141 5.37 11.99 13.37
N GLU A 142 4.04 12.02 13.37
CA GLU A 142 3.38 12.38 14.60
C GLU A 142 3.85 11.38 15.65
N LYS A 143 4.17 11.90 16.84
CA LYS A 143 4.47 11.08 18.00
C LYS A 143 3.22 10.31 18.39
N PHE A 144 2.81 9.33 17.60
CA PHE A 144 1.86 8.36 18.06
C PHE A 144 2.49 7.67 19.25
N SER A 145 1.69 7.58 20.31
CA SER A 145 2.00 6.75 21.44
C SER A 145 2.17 5.33 20.91
N LYS A 146 3.41 4.92 20.61
CA LYS A 146 3.84 3.52 20.43
C LYS A 146 3.21 2.60 21.49
N ASN A 147 2.81 3.19 22.62
CA ASN A 147 2.19 2.62 23.80
C ASN A 147 0.74 2.09 23.61
N LYS A 148 0.11 2.14 22.42
CA LYS A 148 -1.24 1.54 22.20
C LYS A 148 -1.33 0.55 21.04
N ILE A 149 -0.21 0.01 20.56
CA ILE A 149 -0.26 -1.11 19.61
C ILE A 149 -0.55 -2.39 20.41
N LYS A 150 -1.65 -3.08 20.07
CA LYS A 150 -1.96 -4.42 20.59
C LYS A 150 -1.88 -5.41 19.45
N LYS A 151 -1.31 -6.59 19.70
CA LYS A 151 -1.25 -7.68 18.74
C LYS A 151 -1.66 -8.97 19.43
N GLU A 152 -2.64 -9.64 18.85
CA GLU A 152 -3.13 -10.94 19.31
C GLU A 152 -3.05 -11.96 18.18
N THR A 153 -2.70 -13.19 18.53
CA THR A 153 -2.89 -14.30 17.59
C THR A 153 -4.38 -14.54 17.43
N PHE A 154 -4.82 -14.63 16.19
CA PHE A 154 -6.20 -14.88 15.80
C PHE A 154 -6.31 -16.20 15.03
N SER A 155 -7.51 -16.53 14.57
CA SER A 155 -7.86 -17.81 13.97
C SER A 155 -6.83 -18.34 12.97
N LYS A 156 -6.48 -19.64 13.05
CA LYS A 156 -5.60 -20.36 12.09
C LYS A 156 -4.39 -19.52 11.63
N ASN A 157 -3.56 -19.11 12.59
CA ASN A 157 -2.31 -18.35 12.37
C ASN A 157 -2.49 -16.97 11.73
N SER A 158 -3.70 -16.40 11.78
CA SER A 158 -3.89 -14.98 11.52
C SER A 158 -3.53 -14.15 12.74
N ASN A 159 -3.35 -12.86 12.56
CA ASN A 159 -3.09 -11.91 13.63
C ASN A 159 -4.14 -10.80 13.58
N LEU A 160 -4.57 -10.35 14.76
CA LEU A 160 -5.29 -9.10 14.94
C LEU A 160 -4.32 -8.08 15.51
N ILE A 161 -4.12 -6.98 14.80
CA ILE A 161 -3.29 -5.86 15.22
C ILE A 161 -4.20 -4.63 15.33
N THR A 162 -4.09 -3.90 16.44
CA THR A 162 -4.83 -2.66 16.64
C THR A 162 -3.88 -1.53 16.98
N TYR A 163 -4.16 -0.35 16.43
CA TYR A 163 -3.45 0.90 16.71
C TYR A 163 -4.42 1.88 17.36
N GLY A 164 -3.90 2.82 18.15
CA GLY A 164 -4.74 3.80 18.87
C GLY A 164 -5.58 3.18 20.00
N ASN A 165 -6.58 3.91 20.46
CA ASN A 165 -7.50 3.45 21.49
C ASN A 165 -8.56 2.51 20.89
N VAL A 166 -8.23 1.23 20.83
CA VAL A 166 -9.12 0.18 20.35
C VAL A 166 -9.29 -0.89 21.42
N ASP A 167 -10.55 -1.23 21.67
CA ASP A 167 -10.95 -2.35 22.51
C ASP A 167 -11.58 -3.44 21.64
N PHE A 168 -11.27 -4.70 21.95
CA PHE A 168 -11.88 -5.83 21.26
C PHE A 168 -12.22 -6.95 22.24
N LYS A 169 -13.28 -7.70 21.93
CA LYS A 169 -13.71 -8.89 22.65
C LYS A 169 -13.85 -10.04 21.68
N ILE A 170 -13.09 -11.11 21.90
CA ILE A 170 -13.12 -12.32 21.08
C ILE A 170 -13.91 -13.39 21.84
N ASN A 171 -14.94 -13.93 21.21
CA ASN A 171 -15.65 -15.12 21.65
C ASN A 171 -15.34 -16.27 20.69
N PHE A 172 -14.49 -17.19 21.13
CA PHE A 172 -14.07 -18.34 20.31
C PHE A 172 -15.18 -19.38 20.12
N LEU A 173 -16.11 -19.50 21.07
CA LEU A 173 -17.23 -20.44 20.98
C LEU A 173 -18.22 -20.00 19.90
N SER A 174 -18.64 -18.74 19.92
CA SER A 174 -19.54 -18.18 18.91
C SER A 174 -18.83 -17.67 17.67
N LYS A 175 -17.50 -17.81 17.59
CA LYS A 175 -16.63 -17.24 16.54
C LYS A 175 -16.98 -15.80 16.20
N THR A 176 -17.13 -14.97 17.23
CA THR A 176 -17.45 -13.55 17.06
C THR A 176 -16.34 -12.70 17.65
N VAL A 177 -15.92 -11.67 16.92
CA VAL A 177 -15.05 -10.62 17.43
C VAL A 177 -15.76 -9.28 17.30
N THR A 178 -15.89 -8.58 18.43
CA THR A 178 -16.46 -7.23 18.48
C THR A 178 -15.35 -6.24 18.78
N ILE A 179 -15.23 -5.20 17.99
CA ILE A 179 -14.16 -4.21 17.99
C ILE A 179 -14.78 -2.81 18.12
N ASN A 180 -14.26 -2.01 19.04
CA ASN A 180 -14.65 -0.63 19.28
C ASN A 180 -13.45 0.29 19.08
N LYS A 181 -13.53 1.18 18.10
CA LYS A 181 -12.61 2.30 17.91
C LYS A 181 -13.06 3.48 18.78
N ASN A 182 -12.19 3.94 19.67
CA ASN A 182 -12.51 4.93 20.69
C ASN A 182 -11.68 6.23 20.56
N ASP A 183 -10.84 6.36 19.54
CA ASP A 183 -10.17 7.61 19.18
C ASP A 183 -10.00 7.75 17.66
N GLN A 184 -9.58 8.94 17.20
CA GLN A 184 -9.30 9.26 15.78
C GLN A 184 -8.20 8.38 15.15
N TYR A 185 -7.37 7.76 15.97
CA TYR A 185 -6.18 7.02 15.54
C TYR A 185 -6.38 5.51 15.47
N GLY A 186 -7.57 5.05 15.89
CA GLY A 186 -7.95 3.65 15.82
C GLY A 186 -7.79 3.08 14.42
N ARG A 187 -6.99 2.03 14.30
CA ARG A 187 -6.89 1.19 13.09
C ARG A 187 -6.88 -0.27 13.49
N ILE A 188 -7.57 -1.10 12.71
CA ILE A 188 -7.67 -2.53 12.96
C ILE A 188 -7.22 -3.29 11.73
N VAL A 189 -6.28 -4.21 11.93
CA VAL A 189 -5.65 -4.98 10.88
C VAL A 189 -5.73 -6.46 11.23
N PHE A 190 -6.40 -7.22 10.38
CA PHE A 190 -6.29 -8.67 10.33
C PHE A 190 -5.24 -9.04 9.28
N THR A 191 -4.23 -9.85 9.65
CA THR A 191 -3.17 -10.20 8.70
C THR A 191 -2.61 -11.61 8.86
N GLY A 192 -2.25 -12.21 7.71
CA GLY A 192 -1.71 -13.56 7.63
C GLY A 192 -2.76 -14.65 7.89
N GLY A 193 -2.39 -15.90 7.61
CA GLY A 193 -3.19 -17.06 8.00
C GLY A 193 -4.58 -17.14 7.36
N THR A 194 -5.58 -17.62 8.11
CA THR A 194 -6.95 -17.81 7.60
C THR A 194 -8.00 -17.43 8.64
N ILE A 195 -8.96 -16.59 8.25
CA ILE A 195 -10.19 -16.34 9.02
C ILE A 195 -11.29 -17.22 8.46
N ASP A 196 -11.80 -18.13 9.29
CA ASP A 196 -12.78 -19.14 8.86
C ASP A 196 -14.03 -19.14 9.74
N SER A 197 -15.14 -18.76 9.11
CA SER A 197 -16.49 -18.76 9.66
C SER A 197 -16.62 -17.87 10.90
N TRP A 198 -15.98 -16.69 10.86
CA TRP A 198 -16.08 -15.69 11.91
C TRP A 198 -17.12 -14.62 11.59
N LYS A 199 -17.69 -14.03 12.64
CA LYS A 199 -18.41 -12.76 12.58
C LYS A 199 -17.52 -11.66 13.16
N ILE A 200 -17.20 -10.67 12.34
CA ILE A 200 -16.39 -9.50 12.72
C ILE A 200 -17.31 -8.30 12.79
N VAL A 201 -17.38 -7.65 13.94
CA VAL A 201 -18.24 -6.48 14.19
C VAL A 201 -17.37 -5.31 14.59
N PHE A 202 -17.22 -4.34 13.70
CA PHE A 202 -16.51 -3.09 13.94
C PHE A 202 -17.49 -1.95 14.22
N LYS A 203 -17.22 -1.20 15.29
CA LYS A 203 -17.96 0.01 15.66
C LYS A 203 -16.99 1.15 15.92
N ASN A 204 -17.23 2.28 15.28
CA ASN A 204 -16.58 3.52 15.65
C ASN A 204 -17.42 4.25 16.71
N ASN A 205 -16.89 4.35 17.92
CA ASN A 205 -17.48 5.10 19.03
C ASN A 205 -16.87 6.50 19.18
N TYR A 206 -15.82 6.81 18.41
CA TYR A 206 -15.25 8.13 18.36
C TYR A 206 -16.17 9.06 17.56
N SER A 207 -16.68 10.11 18.21
CA SER A 207 -17.45 11.16 17.55
C SER A 207 -16.48 12.11 16.87
N TYR A 208 -16.50 12.12 15.54
CA TYR A 208 -15.82 13.13 14.76
C TYR A 208 -16.47 14.50 15.00
N SER A 209 -15.64 15.53 15.24
CA SER A 209 -16.06 16.93 15.15
C SER A 209 -15.47 17.52 13.88
N GLU A 210 -16.28 18.16 13.03
CA GLU A 210 -15.79 18.86 11.82
C GLU A 210 -14.76 19.95 12.14
N SER A 211 -14.70 20.43 13.39
CA SER A 211 -13.67 21.37 13.85
C SER A 211 -12.28 20.74 14.02
N ASP A 212 -12.16 19.40 14.03
CA ASP A 212 -10.88 18.69 14.11
C ASP A 212 -10.23 18.68 12.71
N ASN A 213 -9.43 19.72 12.44
CA ASN A 213 -8.59 19.88 11.24
C ASN A 213 -7.52 18.77 11.04
N PHE A 214 -7.51 17.74 11.90
CA PHE A 214 -6.51 16.67 11.92
C PHE A 214 -7.10 15.28 11.60
N HIS A 215 -8.33 15.20 11.07
CA HIS A 215 -8.89 13.91 10.68
C HIS A 215 -8.07 13.26 9.56
N LYS A 216 -7.37 12.18 9.90
CA LYS A 216 -6.49 11.45 8.98
C LYS A 216 -7.25 10.31 8.33
N LYS A 217 -7.52 10.49 7.03
CA LYS A 217 -8.05 9.46 6.13
C LYS A 217 -7.13 8.23 6.06
N VAL A 218 -5.82 8.46 6.00
CA VAL A 218 -4.77 7.42 5.96
C VAL A 218 -3.91 7.52 7.22
N ASP A 219 -3.57 6.40 7.83
CA ASP A 219 -2.68 6.39 9.00
C ASP A 219 -1.19 6.52 8.63
N GLU A 220 -0.34 6.63 9.64
CA GLU A 220 1.12 6.73 9.47
C GLU A 220 1.76 5.47 8.86
N ASN A 221 1.10 4.32 8.92
CA ASN A 221 1.53 3.05 8.34
C ASN A 221 1.03 2.88 6.90
N GLY A 222 0.24 3.84 6.38
CA GLY A 222 -0.37 3.76 5.06
C GLY A 222 -1.67 2.97 5.02
N TYR A 223 -2.28 2.65 6.17
CA TYR A 223 -3.59 2.01 6.22
C TYR A 223 -4.71 3.03 5.99
N THR A 224 -5.45 2.82 4.91
CA THR A 224 -6.61 3.64 4.52
C THR A 224 -7.90 3.17 5.20
N GLY A 225 -8.01 1.87 5.50
CA GLY A 225 -9.20 1.27 6.10
C GLY A 225 -9.26 1.34 7.62
N CYS A 226 -10.47 1.58 8.15
CA CYS A 226 -10.77 1.43 9.58
C CYS A 226 -10.64 -0.03 10.03
N LEU A 227 -11.17 -0.94 9.22
CA LEU A 227 -11.03 -2.39 9.35
C LEU A 227 -10.35 -2.93 8.08
N SER A 228 -9.11 -3.41 8.22
CA SER A 228 -8.30 -3.84 7.09
C SER A 228 -7.90 -5.32 7.17
N PHE A 229 -7.81 -5.96 6.01
CA PHE A 229 -7.46 -7.37 5.84
C PHE A 229 -6.29 -7.50 4.87
N PHE A 230 -5.12 -7.87 5.39
CA PHE A 230 -3.85 -7.91 4.63
C PHE A 230 -3.29 -9.34 4.53
N ASP A 231 -2.95 -9.79 3.33
CA ASP A 231 -2.24 -11.07 3.11
C ASP A 231 -2.96 -12.25 3.79
N ILE A 232 -4.28 -12.31 3.64
CA ILE A 232 -5.13 -13.21 4.43
C ILE A 232 -6.13 -13.97 3.57
N LYS A 233 -6.38 -15.22 3.96
CA LYS A 233 -7.44 -16.03 3.38
C LYS A 233 -8.71 -15.92 4.23
N ILE A 234 -9.82 -15.57 3.60
CA ILE A 234 -11.11 -15.40 4.25
C ILE A 234 -12.04 -16.50 3.77
N VAL A 235 -12.71 -17.19 4.70
CA VAL A 235 -13.61 -18.29 4.39
C VAL A 235 -14.91 -18.08 5.15
N ASN A 236 -16.01 -17.94 4.43
CA ASN A 236 -17.37 -17.90 4.99
C ASN A 236 -17.53 -16.88 6.14
N THR A 237 -16.83 -15.75 6.07
CA THR A 237 -16.76 -14.77 7.16
C THR A 237 -17.79 -13.67 6.94
N SER A 238 -18.41 -13.21 8.02
CA SER A 238 -19.33 -12.07 8.01
C SER A 238 -18.68 -10.85 8.65
N ILE A 239 -18.83 -9.70 8.02
CA ILE A 239 -18.23 -8.44 8.45
C ILE A 239 -19.33 -7.40 8.58
N GLU A 240 -19.39 -6.73 9.72
CA GLU A 240 -20.28 -5.61 9.98
C GLU A 240 -19.43 -4.40 10.38
N SER A 241 -19.59 -3.28 9.69
CA SER A 241 -18.86 -2.03 9.94
C SER A 241 -19.84 -0.88 10.14
N PHE A 242 -19.71 -0.18 11.28
CA PHE A 242 -20.61 0.91 11.66
C PHE A 242 -19.85 2.20 11.95
N ASN A 243 -20.33 3.32 11.38
CA ASN A 243 -19.89 4.69 11.64
C ASN A 243 -18.41 4.95 11.29
N SER A 244 -17.87 4.28 10.28
CA SER A 244 -16.47 4.40 9.90
C SER A 244 -16.12 5.82 9.47
N ASP A 245 -14.99 6.32 9.96
CA ASP A 245 -14.47 7.65 9.64
C ASP A 245 -13.18 7.60 8.83
N CYS A 246 -12.58 6.44 8.60
CA CYS A 246 -11.39 6.26 7.75
C CYS A 246 -11.74 6.34 6.25
N GLU A 247 -10.72 6.47 5.40
CA GLU A 247 -10.92 6.55 3.94
C GLU A 247 -11.74 5.39 3.39
N ASP A 248 -11.44 4.16 3.84
CA ASP A 248 -12.30 3.00 3.64
C ASP A 248 -12.93 2.55 4.97
N ALA A 249 -14.22 2.18 4.95
CA ALA A 249 -14.79 1.47 6.08
C ALA A 249 -14.16 0.07 6.23
N VAL A 250 -14.03 -0.66 5.11
CA VAL A 250 -13.37 -1.96 5.06
C VAL A 250 -12.40 -2.02 3.88
N ASN A 251 -11.14 -2.35 4.12
CA ASN A 251 -10.12 -2.50 3.06
C ASN A 251 -9.58 -3.95 3.02
N PHE A 252 -9.46 -4.53 1.82
CA PHE A 252 -8.80 -5.80 1.57
C PHE A 252 -7.60 -5.65 0.65
N VAL A 253 -6.41 -6.04 1.12
CA VAL A 253 -5.19 -6.00 0.30
C VAL A 253 -4.55 -7.39 0.22
N ARG A 254 -4.37 -7.90 -1.00
CA ARG A 254 -3.84 -9.26 -1.26
C ARG A 254 -4.59 -10.33 -0.45
N SER A 255 -5.90 -10.18 -0.35
CA SER A 255 -6.79 -11.10 0.33
C SER A 255 -7.47 -12.05 -0.66
N SER A 256 -7.88 -13.23 -0.20
CA SER A 256 -8.59 -14.18 -1.07
C SER A 256 -9.66 -14.99 -0.34
N GLY A 257 -10.70 -15.41 -1.06
CA GLY A 257 -11.71 -16.37 -0.58
C GLY A 257 -13.13 -15.82 -0.56
N THR A 258 -13.93 -16.19 0.45
CA THR A 258 -15.38 -15.93 0.48
C THR A 258 -15.81 -15.12 1.70
N ILE A 259 -16.57 -14.06 1.44
CA ILE A 259 -17.22 -13.22 2.43
C ILE A 259 -18.71 -13.54 2.37
N ARG A 260 -19.21 -14.17 3.43
CA ARG A 260 -20.59 -14.64 3.51
C ARG A 260 -21.57 -13.48 3.56
N ALA A 261 -21.23 -12.44 4.32
CA ALA A 261 -22.03 -11.22 4.42
C ALA A 261 -21.13 -10.02 4.72
N LEU A 262 -21.32 -8.92 4.02
CA LEU A 262 -20.69 -7.64 4.32
C LEU A 262 -21.79 -6.60 4.54
N LEU A 263 -21.86 -6.02 5.74
CA LEU A 263 -22.76 -4.92 6.04
C LEU A 263 -21.95 -3.70 6.43
N ILE A 264 -22.12 -2.60 5.71
CA ILE A 264 -21.48 -1.32 6.02
C ILE A 264 -22.58 -0.27 6.20
N ARG A 265 -22.56 0.44 7.34
CA ARG A 265 -23.50 1.52 7.63
C ARG A 265 -22.76 2.75 8.10
N ASN A 266 -23.18 3.91 7.57
CA ASN A 266 -22.65 5.22 7.91
C ASN A 266 -21.12 5.31 7.74
N SER A 267 -20.60 4.95 6.56
CA SER A 267 -19.21 5.32 6.21
C SER A 267 -19.18 6.81 5.86
N LEU A 268 -18.19 7.54 6.38
CA LEU A 268 -17.99 8.95 6.07
C LEU A 268 -17.41 9.15 4.65
N TYR A 269 -16.67 8.15 4.16
CA TYR A 269 -16.00 8.14 2.85
C TYR A 269 -16.34 6.84 2.11
N ASP A 270 -15.35 6.12 1.59
CA ASP A 270 -15.58 4.91 0.82
C ASP A 270 -16.03 3.77 1.74
N GLY A 271 -16.94 2.95 1.23
CA GLY A 271 -17.44 1.80 1.98
C GLY A 271 -16.45 0.64 1.95
N LEU A 272 -15.93 0.31 0.78
CA LEU A 272 -15.20 -0.92 0.54
C LEU A 272 -14.14 -0.69 -0.51
N ASP A 273 -12.91 -1.08 -0.21
CA ASP A 273 -11.83 -1.21 -1.19
C ASP A 273 -11.19 -2.61 -1.14
N ALA A 274 -10.71 -3.08 -2.29
CA ALA A 274 -10.23 -4.44 -2.49
C ALA A 274 -9.06 -4.53 -3.48
N ASP A 275 -7.91 -4.02 -3.05
CA ASP A 275 -6.66 -4.05 -3.80
C ASP A 275 -6.03 -5.45 -3.93
N PHE A 276 -5.66 -5.82 -5.16
CA PHE A 276 -4.96 -7.08 -5.48
C PHE A 276 -5.61 -8.33 -4.86
N SER A 277 -6.92 -8.28 -4.62
CA SER A 277 -7.66 -9.27 -3.87
C SER A 277 -8.57 -10.10 -4.79
N SER A 278 -8.75 -11.38 -4.46
CA SER A 278 -9.64 -12.32 -5.17
C SER A 278 -10.73 -12.79 -4.22
N LEU A 279 -11.78 -11.99 -4.08
CA LEU A 279 -12.87 -12.20 -3.13
C LEU A 279 -14.19 -12.50 -3.83
N LYS A 280 -15.00 -13.38 -3.23
CA LYS A 280 -16.40 -13.57 -3.58
C LYS A 280 -17.26 -13.13 -2.41
N PHE A 281 -18.22 -12.26 -2.69
CA PHE A 281 -19.22 -11.83 -1.72
C PHE A 281 -20.53 -12.56 -2.00
N ASP A 282 -21.09 -13.22 -0.98
CA ASP A 282 -22.37 -13.92 -1.11
C ASP A 282 -23.56 -13.00 -0.80
N LEU A 283 -23.38 -12.05 0.14
CA LEU A 283 -24.37 -11.03 0.50
C LEU A 283 -23.64 -9.70 0.81
N ILE A 284 -24.14 -8.60 0.27
CA ILE A 284 -23.71 -7.22 0.53
C ILE A 284 -24.95 -6.39 0.82
#